data_AF-A0A7Y5VTX1-F1
#
_entry.id   AF-A0A7Y5VTX1-F1
#
_cell.length_a   1.000
_cell.length_b   1.000
_cell.length_c   1.000
_cell.angle_alpha   90.00
_cell.angle_beta   90.00
_cell.angle_gamma   90.00
#
_symmetry.space_group_name_H-M   'P 1'
#
loop_
_entity.id
_entity.type
_entity.pdbx_description
1 polymer ?
#
loop_
_entity_poly.entity_id
_entity_poly.type
_entity_poly.pdbx_seq_one_letter_code
_entity_poly.pdbx_strand_id
1 'polypeptide(L)'
;MSREGKRRGLTLVEATVSIVVVGVMLVAALNTVGATRVTERRLSDRMRGALLAQTLMAEILQQGFEEPGQAGSFGLEAGESGGSRAAWDDVDDYQGFKETGPRLKSGAALAGYNGWSWGASVHWVDPSDPRKAVVSATTVKRIRVVVSFRDTPVCELYALKSNKTVTTTETGGLLADLVDGVGSLVKLLLR
;
A
#
# COMPACT_ATOMS: atom_id res chain seq x y z
N MET A 1 -78.02 -20.35 6.40
CA MET A 1 -77.04 -21.46 6.51
C MET A 1 -75.70 -20.86 6.92
N SER A 2 -75.38 -20.88 8.21
CA SER A 2 -74.12 -20.33 8.73
C SER A 2 -73.11 -21.47 8.88
N ARG A 3 -71.98 -21.41 8.19
CA ARG A 3 -70.89 -22.37 8.36
C ARG A 3 -70.12 -21.98 9.63
N GLU A 4 -70.29 -22.75 10.70
CA GLU A 4 -69.42 -22.64 11.87
C GLU A 4 -68.00 -23.08 11.51
N GLY A 5 -67.10 -22.11 11.38
CA GLY A 5 -65.68 -22.36 11.24
C GLY A 5 -65.12 -22.96 12.53
N LYS A 6 -64.72 -24.23 12.48
CA LYS A 6 -64.06 -24.94 13.60
C LYS A 6 -62.79 -24.17 13.98
N ARG A 7 -62.79 -23.49 15.13
CA ARG A 7 -61.60 -22.78 15.64
C ARG A 7 -60.52 -23.82 15.95
N ARG A 8 -59.43 -23.83 15.18
CA ARG A 8 -58.26 -24.68 15.40
C ARG A 8 -57.23 -23.87 16.20
N GLY A 9 -56.98 -24.26 17.44
CA GLY A 9 -55.89 -23.72 18.26
C GLY A 9 -54.56 -24.45 17.99
N LEU A 10 -53.44 -23.82 18.34
CA LEU A 10 -52.11 -24.43 18.30
C LEU A 10 -52.02 -25.55 19.35
N THR A 11 -51.36 -26.65 18.98
CA THR A 11 -51.13 -27.74 19.94
C THR A 11 -49.95 -27.42 20.85
N LEU A 12 -49.91 -28.00 22.05
CA LEU A 12 -48.78 -27.82 22.99
C LEU A 12 -47.47 -28.31 22.35
N VAL A 13 -47.54 -29.41 21.60
CA VAL A 13 -46.40 -29.94 20.82
C VAL A 13 -45.91 -28.92 19.79
N GLU A 14 -46.80 -28.33 19.01
CA GLU A 14 -46.47 -27.32 18.01
C GLU A 14 -45.84 -26.06 18.62
N ALA A 15 -46.35 -25.60 19.77
CA ALA A 15 -45.76 -24.49 20.51
C ALA A 15 -44.35 -24.82 21.00
N THR A 16 -44.14 -26.03 21.57
CA THR A 16 -42.81 -26.44 22.03
C THR A 16 -41.79 -26.56 20.90
N VAL A 17 -42.17 -27.13 19.75
CA VAL A 17 -41.31 -27.24 18.57
C VAL A 17 -40.98 -25.85 18.03
N SER A 18 -41.95 -24.94 17.99
CA SER A 18 -41.73 -23.56 17.53
C SER A 18 -40.73 -22.81 18.42
N ILE A 19 -40.83 -22.95 19.74
CA ILE A 19 -39.89 -22.32 20.68
C ILE A 19 -38.47 -22.86 20.47
N VAL A 20 -38.32 -24.17 20.27
CA VAL A 20 -37.01 -24.79 19.97
C VAL A 20 -36.43 -24.24 18.68
N VAL A 21 -37.22 -24.17 17.60
CA VAL A 21 -36.78 -23.64 16.31
C VAL A 21 -36.37 -22.17 16.41
N VAL A 22 -37.19 -21.32 17.05
CA VAL A 22 -36.88 -19.90 17.24
C VAL A 22 -35.63 -19.73 18.10
N GLY A 23 -35.45 -20.55 19.14
CA GLY A 23 -34.25 -20.54 19.98
C GLY A 23 -32.98 -20.82 19.17
N VAL A 24 -33.00 -21.86 18.34
CA VAL A 24 -31.86 -22.20 17.46
C VAL A 24 -31.60 -21.08 16.44
N MET A 25 -32.65 -20.52 15.83
CA MET A 25 -32.51 -19.40 14.89
C MET A 25 -31.92 -18.15 15.56
N LEU A 26 -32.34 -17.82 16.78
CA LEU A 26 -31.82 -16.66 17.51
C LEU A 26 -30.33 -16.80 17.82
N VAL A 27 -29.89 -17.99 18.25
CA VAL A 27 -28.46 -18.26 18.49
C VAL A 27 -27.65 -18.11 17.20
N ALA A 28 -28.14 -18.67 16.08
CA ALA A 28 -27.48 -18.53 14.79
C ALA A 28 -27.39 -17.06 14.33
N ALA A 29 -28.46 -16.28 14.53
CA ALA A 29 -28.49 -14.86 14.21
C ALA A 29 -27.48 -14.05 15.05
N LEU A 30 -27.40 -14.29 16.36
CA LEU A 30 -26.46 -13.60 17.24
C LEU A 30 -25.01 -13.91 16.87
N ASN A 31 -24.70 -15.17 16.54
CA ASN A 31 -23.36 -15.55 16.07
C ASN A 31 -23.00 -14.84 14.77
N THR A 32 -23.95 -14.73 13.84
CA THR A 32 -23.75 -14.03 12.57
C THR A 32 -23.48 -12.53 12.80
N VAL A 33 -24.29 -11.87 13.62
CA VAL A 33 -24.09 -10.44 13.96
C VAL A 33 -22.76 -10.21 14.67
N GLY A 34 -22.38 -11.11 15.59
CA GLY A 34 -21.08 -11.07 16.27
C GLY A 34 -19.91 -11.16 15.28
N ALA A 35 -19.97 -12.11 14.33
CA ALA A 35 -18.97 -12.26 13.29
C ALA A 35 -18.87 -11.03 12.38
N THR A 36 -19.99 -10.42 12.00
CA THR A 36 -20.01 -9.20 11.20
C THR A 36 -19.33 -8.04 11.92
N ARG A 37 -19.63 -7.80 13.20
CA ARG A 37 -19.01 -6.69 13.96
C ARG A 37 -17.49 -6.82 14.09
N VAL A 38 -16.99 -8.05 14.25
CA VAL A 38 -15.53 -8.30 14.29
C VAL A 38 -14.92 -7.97 12.93
N THR A 39 -15.59 -8.36 11.85
CA THR A 39 -15.13 -8.10 10.47
C THR A 39 -15.12 -6.59 10.17
N GLU A 40 -16.17 -5.86 10.53
CA GLU A 40 -16.24 -4.40 10.36
C GLU A 40 -15.10 -3.67 11.06
N ARG A 41 -14.76 -4.06 12.29
CA ARG A 41 -13.63 -3.47 13.03
C ARG A 41 -12.31 -3.70 12.30
N ARG A 42 -12.06 -4.94 11.85
CA ARG A 42 -10.84 -5.28 11.10
C ARG A 42 -10.76 -4.53 9.76
N LEU A 43 -11.88 -4.34 9.08
CA LEU A 43 -11.94 -3.56 7.84
C LEU A 43 -11.66 -2.07 8.09
N SER A 44 -12.26 -1.51 9.14
CA SER A 44 -11.97 -0.14 9.57
C SER A 44 -10.49 0.07 9.84
N ASP A 45 -9.86 -0.85 10.58
CA ASP A 45 -8.42 -0.77 10.86
C ASP A 45 -7.59 -0.91 9.57
N ARG A 46 -7.92 -1.85 8.68
CA ARG A 46 -7.22 -1.98 7.39
C ARG A 46 -7.31 -0.71 6.53
N MET A 47 -8.48 -0.08 6.44
CA MET A 47 -8.65 1.17 5.70
C MET A 47 -7.83 2.30 6.30
N ARG A 48 -7.85 2.46 7.62
CA ARG A 48 -7.02 3.47 8.32
C ARG A 48 -5.52 3.21 8.13
N GLY A 49 -5.10 1.96 8.23
CA GLY A 49 -3.72 1.54 8.00
C GLY A 49 -3.25 1.83 6.57
N ALA A 50 -4.12 1.59 5.58
CA ALA A 50 -3.82 1.90 4.18
C ALA A 50 -3.68 3.40 3.94
N LEU A 51 -4.54 4.24 4.52
CA LEU A 51 -4.45 5.70 4.41
C LEU A 51 -3.17 6.24 5.05
N LEU A 52 -2.79 5.73 6.22
CA LEU A 52 -1.51 6.08 6.87
C LEU A 52 -0.31 5.65 6.00
N ALA A 53 -0.33 4.43 5.49
CA ALA A 53 0.74 3.91 4.66
C ALA A 53 0.89 4.74 3.37
N GLN A 54 -0.22 5.12 2.74
CA GLN A 54 -0.23 5.99 1.57
C GLN A 54 0.28 7.40 1.89
N THR A 55 -0.07 7.94 3.05
CA THR A 55 0.41 9.26 3.49
C THR A 55 1.93 9.26 3.63
N LEU A 56 2.49 8.27 4.35
CA LEU A 56 3.93 8.15 4.53
C LEU A 56 4.64 7.85 3.19
N MET A 57 4.07 6.97 2.37
CA MET A 57 4.63 6.65 1.06
C MET A 57 4.67 7.90 0.15
N ALA A 58 3.61 8.70 0.13
CA ALA A 58 3.56 9.92 -0.65
C ALA A 58 4.60 10.93 -0.18
N GLU A 59 4.80 11.05 1.13
CA GLU A 59 5.84 11.90 1.71
C GLU A 59 7.24 11.47 1.24
N ILE A 60 7.57 10.19 1.31
CA ILE A 60 8.87 9.65 0.87
C ILE A 60 9.07 9.86 -0.63
N LEU A 61 8.05 9.56 -1.44
CA LEU A 61 8.16 9.67 -2.90
C LEU A 61 8.37 11.12 -3.38
N GLN A 62 7.93 12.12 -2.61
CA GLN A 62 8.16 13.54 -2.88
C GLN A 62 9.59 14.01 -2.62
N GLN A 63 10.39 13.26 -1.87
CA GLN A 63 11.77 13.62 -1.56
C GLN A 63 12.71 13.42 -2.77
N GLY A 64 13.92 13.98 -2.69
CA GLY A 64 15.02 13.70 -3.61
C GLY A 64 15.36 12.21 -3.66
N PHE A 65 16.08 11.77 -4.69
CA PHE A 65 16.56 10.38 -4.70
C PHE A 65 17.75 10.17 -3.75
N GLU A 66 18.62 11.17 -3.66
CA GLU A 66 19.83 11.24 -2.83
C GLU A 66 20.25 12.72 -2.75
N GLU A 67 20.92 13.11 -1.66
CA GLU A 67 21.54 14.42 -1.51
C GLU A 67 22.66 14.66 -2.56
N PRO A 68 22.66 15.81 -3.26
CA PRO A 68 23.73 16.16 -4.20
C PRO A 68 25.13 16.14 -3.56
N GLY A 69 25.95 15.17 -3.98
CA GLY A 69 27.34 15.04 -3.51
C GLY A 69 27.54 14.02 -2.38
N GLN A 70 26.47 13.40 -1.88
CA GLN A 70 26.51 12.30 -0.91
C GLN A 70 25.97 10.99 -1.52
N ALA A 71 26.46 10.63 -2.71
CA ALA A 71 26.00 9.43 -3.39
C ALA A 71 26.49 8.15 -2.69
N GLY A 72 25.56 7.20 -2.49
CA GLY A 72 25.89 5.82 -2.12
C GLY A 72 26.06 5.54 -0.64
N SER A 73 25.59 6.43 0.24
CA SER A 73 25.36 6.13 1.67
C SER A 73 23.86 6.06 1.94
N PHE A 74 23.48 5.54 3.12
CA PHE A 74 22.12 5.66 3.65
C PHE A 74 22.15 6.34 5.01
N GLY A 75 21.10 7.11 5.28
CA GLY A 75 20.77 7.66 6.59
C GLY A 75 21.19 9.11 6.76
N LEU A 76 20.73 9.66 7.88
CA LEU A 76 20.69 11.09 8.18
C LEU A 76 22.02 11.84 8.02
N GLU A 77 21.98 12.97 7.33
CA GLU A 77 23.09 13.90 7.15
C GLU A 77 23.22 14.93 8.28
N ALA A 78 24.27 15.75 8.19
CA ALA A 78 24.54 16.83 9.13
C ALA A 78 23.43 17.90 9.09
N GLY A 79 22.73 18.07 10.21
CA GLY A 79 21.58 18.98 10.32
C GLY A 79 20.25 18.26 10.47
N GLU A 80 20.25 16.94 10.26
CA GLU A 80 19.08 16.11 10.39
C GLU A 80 19.03 15.39 11.75
N SER A 81 17.83 15.04 12.19
CA SER A 81 17.67 14.31 13.46
C SER A 81 16.59 13.24 13.35
N GLY A 82 16.80 12.11 14.02
CA GLY A 82 15.81 11.02 14.09
C GLY A 82 14.49 11.41 14.79
N GLY A 83 14.46 12.57 15.47
CA GLY A 83 13.29 13.06 16.19
C GLY A 83 12.34 13.92 15.35
N SER A 84 12.79 14.43 14.21
CA SER A 84 11.99 15.30 13.33
C SER A 84 12.32 15.06 11.87
N ARG A 85 11.28 14.81 11.07
CA ARG A 85 11.37 14.56 9.63
C ARG A 85 11.31 15.84 8.80
N ALA A 86 11.30 17.00 9.46
CA ALA A 86 11.15 18.29 8.80
C ALA A 86 12.37 18.64 7.92
N ALA A 87 13.55 18.16 8.29
CA ALA A 87 14.80 18.36 7.55
C ALA A 87 14.98 17.34 6.42
N TRP A 88 14.42 16.13 6.56
CA TRP A 88 14.62 15.01 5.64
C TRP A 88 14.18 15.37 4.23
N ASP A 89 15.13 15.45 3.30
CA ASP A 89 14.90 15.94 1.95
C ASP A 89 15.22 14.91 0.86
N ASP A 90 15.76 13.75 1.23
CA ASP A 90 15.93 12.61 0.33
C ASP A 90 15.22 11.34 0.85
N VAL A 91 15.38 10.24 0.11
CA VAL A 91 14.70 8.98 0.44
C VAL A 91 15.47 8.16 1.48
N ASP A 92 16.76 8.43 1.64
CA ASP A 92 17.74 7.71 2.47
C ASP A 92 17.44 7.87 3.93
N ASP A 93 16.98 9.08 4.31
CA ASP A 93 16.67 9.48 5.67
C ASP A 93 15.64 8.58 6.33
N TYR A 94 14.78 7.99 5.51
CA TYR A 94 13.73 7.07 5.93
C TYR A 94 14.24 5.66 6.15
N GLN A 95 15.52 5.38 5.93
CA GLN A 95 16.07 4.04 6.11
C GLN A 95 16.03 3.62 7.58
N GLY A 96 15.21 2.62 7.88
CA GLY A 96 15.02 2.12 9.24
C GLY A 96 14.15 3.04 10.10
N PHE A 97 13.47 4.03 9.51
CA PHE A 97 12.56 4.90 10.24
C PHE A 97 11.43 4.10 10.89
N LYS A 98 11.16 4.39 12.17
CA LYS A 98 10.02 3.85 12.90
C LYS A 98 9.53 4.87 13.92
N GLU A 99 8.21 5.02 14.00
CA GLU A 99 7.57 5.94 14.93
C GLU A 99 6.26 5.37 15.46
N THR A 100 6.04 5.57 16.76
CA THR A 100 4.76 5.30 17.44
C THR A 100 4.02 6.61 17.62
N GLY A 101 2.73 6.64 17.29
CA GLY A 101 1.95 7.88 17.25
C GLY A 101 2.34 8.73 16.02
N PRO A 102 1.84 8.37 14.82
CA PRO A 102 2.18 9.04 13.57
C PRO A 102 2.11 10.58 13.67
N ARG A 103 3.16 11.25 13.19
CA ARG A 103 3.24 12.72 13.09
C ARG A 103 3.38 13.15 11.63
N LEU A 104 2.85 14.32 11.29
CA LEU A 104 3.10 14.96 9.98
C LEU A 104 4.59 15.25 9.85
N LYS A 105 5.07 15.47 8.61
CA LYS A 105 6.45 15.89 8.36
C LYS A 105 6.88 17.11 9.18
N SER A 106 5.94 18.03 9.44
CA SER A 106 6.13 19.21 10.28
C SER A 106 6.31 18.93 11.79
N GLY A 107 6.14 17.67 12.22
CA GLY A 107 6.19 17.26 13.62
C GLY A 107 4.85 17.29 14.36
N ALA A 108 3.78 17.80 13.74
CA ALA A 108 2.45 17.83 14.34
C ALA A 108 1.84 16.43 14.46
N ALA A 109 1.28 16.08 15.62
CA ALA A 109 0.64 14.78 15.84
C ALA A 109 -0.62 14.59 15.00
N LEU A 110 -0.77 13.41 14.36
CA LEU A 110 -2.04 13.05 13.72
C LEU A 110 -3.01 12.58 14.80
N ALA A 111 -4.06 13.37 15.04
CA ALA A 111 -5.11 13.03 15.99
C ALA A 111 -5.85 11.74 15.59
N GLY A 112 -6.25 10.93 16.58
CA GLY A 112 -7.04 9.72 16.35
C GLY A 112 -6.25 8.45 16.03
N TYR A 113 -4.91 8.51 15.97
CA TYR A 113 -4.03 7.38 15.70
C TYR A 113 -3.29 6.84 16.93
N ASN A 114 -3.93 6.92 18.10
CA ASN A 114 -3.41 6.30 19.32
C ASN A 114 -3.26 4.78 19.15
N GLY A 115 -2.09 4.25 19.50
CA GLY A 115 -1.75 2.84 19.32
C GLY A 115 -1.40 2.43 17.88
N TRP A 116 -1.35 3.39 16.95
CA TRP A 116 -0.78 3.16 15.62
C TRP A 116 0.72 3.43 15.63
N SER A 117 1.43 2.69 14.80
CA SER A 117 2.82 2.93 14.48
C SER A 117 3.04 2.75 12.99
N TRP A 118 4.04 3.44 12.47
CA TRP A 118 4.45 3.28 11.09
C TRP A 118 5.97 3.30 11.00
N GLY A 119 6.48 2.83 9.88
CA GLY A 119 7.90 2.86 9.60
C GLY A 119 8.17 2.69 8.14
N ALA A 120 9.38 3.06 7.76
CA ALA A 120 9.90 2.95 6.42
C ALA A 120 11.26 2.24 6.43
N SER A 121 11.56 1.56 5.33
CA SER A 121 12.86 0.97 5.07
C SER A 121 13.13 1.13 3.58
N VAL A 122 14.37 1.45 3.26
CA VAL A 122 14.84 1.79 1.93
C VAL A 122 16.10 0.99 1.66
N HIS A 123 16.14 0.32 0.51
CA HIS A 123 17.33 -0.43 0.12
C HIS A 123 17.57 -0.22 -1.37
N TRP A 124 18.84 -0.23 -1.78
CA TRP A 124 19.17 -0.37 -3.20
C TRP A 124 18.68 -1.73 -3.69
N VAL A 125 18.22 -1.76 -4.93
CA VAL A 125 17.80 -3.00 -5.58
C VAL A 125 18.51 -3.20 -6.91
N ASP A 126 18.57 -4.46 -7.33
CA ASP A 126 19.03 -4.83 -8.65
C ASP A 126 18.07 -4.22 -9.71
N PRO A 127 18.55 -3.39 -10.66
CA PRO A 127 17.69 -2.82 -11.68
C PRO A 127 17.02 -3.86 -12.57
N SER A 128 17.59 -5.06 -12.68
CA SER A 128 17.04 -6.19 -13.43
C SER A 128 16.07 -7.05 -12.61
N ASP A 129 16.15 -6.99 -11.28
CA ASP A 129 15.21 -7.61 -10.35
C ASP A 129 14.94 -6.69 -9.14
N PRO A 130 13.91 -5.80 -9.24
CA PRO A 130 13.59 -4.84 -8.19
C PRO A 130 13.14 -5.45 -6.86
N ARG A 131 12.98 -6.79 -6.79
CA ARG A 131 12.69 -7.49 -5.54
C ARG A 131 13.96 -7.86 -4.77
N LYS A 132 15.11 -7.89 -5.43
CA LYS A 132 16.39 -8.27 -4.88
C LYS A 132 17.12 -7.06 -4.33
N ALA A 133 17.23 -6.98 -3.01
CA ALA A 133 18.06 -5.97 -2.35
C ALA A 133 19.54 -6.21 -2.64
N VAL A 134 20.28 -5.11 -2.79
CA VAL A 134 21.73 -5.11 -2.98
C VAL A 134 22.38 -4.13 -2.00
N VAL A 135 23.65 -4.35 -1.69
CA VAL A 135 24.40 -3.56 -0.71
C VAL A 135 25.21 -2.43 -1.33
N SER A 136 25.42 -2.47 -2.64
CA SER A 136 26.07 -1.39 -3.39
C SER A 136 25.03 -0.43 -3.97
N ALA A 137 25.41 0.84 -4.07
CA ALA A 137 24.57 1.87 -4.65
C ALA A 137 24.15 1.50 -6.09
N THR A 138 22.86 1.61 -6.35
CA THR A 138 22.27 1.46 -7.70
C THR A 138 21.39 2.65 -8.04
N THR A 139 20.90 2.69 -9.28
CA THR A 139 20.02 3.76 -9.77
C THR A 139 18.57 3.63 -9.31
N VAL A 140 18.24 2.58 -8.53
CA VAL A 140 16.89 2.27 -8.08
C VAL A 140 16.90 1.93 -6.59
N LYS A 141 16.07 2.63 -5.82
CA LYS A 141 15.80 2.36 -4.41
C LYS A 141 14.40 1.77 -4.29
N ARG A 142 14.25 0.71 -3.49
CA ARG A 142 12.95 0.16 -3.09
C ARG A 142 12.59 0.68 -1.71
N ILE A 143 11.43 1.30 -1.61
CA ILE A 143 10.84 1.81 -0.39
C ILE A 143 9.80 0.80 0.09
N ARG A 144 9.87 0.45 1.37
CA ARG A 144 8.91 -0.40 2.06
C ARG A 144 8.35 0.37 3.24
N VAL A 145 7.04 0.59 3.24
CA VAL A 145 6.31 1.22 4.33
C VAL A 145 5.47 0.17 5.05
N VAL A 146 5.55 0.13 6.38
CA VAL A 146 4.74 -0.75 7.23
C VAL A 146 3.95 0.09 8.21
N VAL A 147 2.67 -0.23 8.36
CA VAL A 147 1.79 0.36 9.36
C VAL A 147 1.24 -0.75 10.25
N SER A 148 1.33 -0.54 11.56
CA SER A 148 0.88 -1.45 12.59
C SER A 148 -0.12 -0.78 13.53
N PHE A 149 -1.05 -1.57 14.03
CA PHE A 149 -1.96 -1.18 15.11
C PHE A 149 -1.73 -2.11 16.29
N ARG A 150 -1.34 -1.55 17.44
CA ARG A 150 -0.95 -2.30 18.65
C ARG A 150 0.06 -3.42 18.34
N ASP A 151 1.12 -3.02 17.64
CA ASP A 151 2.22 -3.90 17.19
C ASP A 151 1.85 -4.99 16.18
N THR A 152 0.57 -5.06 15.75
CA THR A 152 0.14 -5.97 14.70
C THR A 152 0.21 -5.25 13.34
N PRO A 153 0.99 -5.74 12.36
CA PRO A 153 1.03 -5.16 11.03
C PRO A 153 -0.34 -5.29 10.35
N VAL A 154 -0.88 -4.16 9.89
CA VAL A 154 -2.20 -4.07 9.24
C VAL A 154 -2.10 -3.72 7.77
N CYS A 155 -1.05 -2.99 7.38
CA CYS A 155 -0.80 -2.64 5.98
C CYS A 155 0.69 -2.57 5.69
N GLU A 156 1.07 -2.95 4.47
CA GLU A 156 2.44 -2.88 3.97
C GLU A 156 2.39 -2.46 2.50
N LEU A 157 3.18 -1.44 2.16
CA LEU A 157 3.28 -0.89 0.80
C LEU A 157 4.72 -0.92 0.32
N TYR A 158 4.87 -1.08 -0.98
CA TYR A 158 6.15 -1.03 -1.67
C TYR A 158 6.10 -0.04 -2.82
N ALA A 159 7.17 0.72 -2.99
CA ALA A 159 7.39 1.58 -4.14
C ALA A 159 8.84 1.50 -4.62
N LEU A 160 9.06 1.93 -5.86
CA LEU A 160 10.38 2.09 -6.46
C LEU A 160 10.57 3.56 -6.81
N LYS A 161 11.78 4.06 -6.57
CA LYS A 161 12.23 5.37 -7.04
C LYS A 161 13.53 5.20 -7.79
N SER A 162 13.67 5.86 -8.93
CA SER A 162 14.88 5.85 -9.74
C SER A 162 15.40 7.26 -10.00
N ASN A 163 16.73 7.42 -10.05
CA ASN A 163 17.38 8.68 -10.45
C ASN A 163 17.68 8.76 -11.96
N LYS A 164 17.48 7.67 -12.70
CA LYS A 164 17.61 7.64 -14.16
C LYS A 164 16.23 7.64 -14.81
N THR A 165 16.08 8.49 -15.82
CA THR A 165 14.94 8.45 -16.74
C THR A 165 15.32 7.59 -17.94
N VAL A 166 14.44 6.68 -18.35
CA VAL A 166 14.63 5.92 -19.59
C VAL A 166 14.62 6.92 -20.75
N THR A 167 15.79 7.20 -21.29
CA THR A 167 15.91 7.96 -22.54
C THR A 167 15.85 6.91 -23.63
N THR A 168 14.67 6.70 -24.21
CA THR A 168 14.59 5.97 -25.47
C THR A 168 15.25 6.85 -26.51
N THR A 169 16.55 6.65 -26.73
CA THR A 169 17.20 7.17 -27.93
C THR A 169 16.59 6.40 -29.09
N GLU A 170 15.51 6.96 -29.65
CA GLU A 170 15.06 6.70 -31.01
C GLU A 170 16.28 7.01 -31.88
N THR A 171 17.13 6.00 -32.04
CA THR A 171 18.26 6.07 -32.96
C THR A 171 17.58 6.24 -34.30
N GLY A 172 17.85 7.33 -35.00
CA GLY A 172 17.28 7.65 -36.32
C GLY A 172 17.59 6.63 -37.43
N GLY A 173 17.85 5.37 -37.08
CA GLY A 173 17.99 4.23 -37.97
C GLY A 173 16.73 3.94 -38.77
N LEU A 174 15.53 4.30 -38.29
CA LEU A 174 14.30 4.11 -39.07
C LEU A 174 14.23 5.06 -40.29
N LEU A 175 14.88 6.23 -40.23
CA LEU A 175 15.03 7.12 -41.39
C LEU A 175 16.23 6.74 -42.26
N ALA A 176 17.31 6.21 -41.69
CA ALA A 176 18.44 5.71 -42.46
C ALA A 176 18.06 4.47 -43.30
N ASP A 177 17.35 3.51 -42.71
CA ASP A 177 16.88 2.30 -43.39
C ASP A 177 15.80 2.59 -44.45
N LEU A 178 14.99 3.65 -44.26
CA LEU A 178 14.01 4.08 -45.26
C LEU A 178 14.68 4.80 -46.44
N VAL A 179 15.72 5.62 -46.20
CA VAL A 179 16.49 6.30 -47.26
C VAL A 179 17.30 5.29 -48.08
N ASP A 180 17.91 4.29 -47.42
CA ASP A 180 18.63 3.20 -48.08
C ASP A 180 17.66 2.24 -48.83
N GLY A 181 16.47 2.00 -48.28
CA GLY A 181 15.42 1.22 -48.92
C GLY A 181 14.83 1.89 -50.18
N VAL A 182 14.60 3.21 -50.15
CA VAL A 182 14.13 3.98 -51.31
C VAL A 182 15.21 4.10 -52.38
N GLY A 183 16.48 4.28 -51.99
CA GLY A 183 17.62 4.29 -52.93
C GLY A 183 17.85 2.95 -53.64
N SER A 184 17.59 1.83 -52.96
CA SER A 184 17.69 0.48 -53.53
C SER A 184 16.52 0.17 -54.48
N LEU A 185 15.31 0.61 -54.17
CA LEU A 185 14.13 0.49 -55.06
C LEU A 185 14.29 1.33 -56.35
N VAL A 186 14.90 2.51 -56.28
CA VAL A 186 15.19 3.35 -57.46
C VAL A 186 16.30 2.73 -58.34
N LYS A 187 17.31 2.09 -57.76
CA LYS A 187 18.35 1.35 -58.51
C LYS A 187 17.85 0.05 -59.12
N LEU A 188 16.81 -0.58 -58.57
CA LEU A 188 16.21 -1.79 -59.15
C LEU A 188 15.22 -1.48 -60.29
N LEU A 189 14.63 -0.27 -60.30
CA LEU A 189 13.76 0.24 -61.37
C LEU A 189 14.53 0.93 -62.52
N LEU A 190 15.81 1.24 -62.32
CA LEU A 190 16.70 1.85 -63.32
C LEU A 190 17.96 0.99 -63.51
N ARG A 191 17.76 -0.24 -64.01
CA ARG A 191 18.76 -0.85 -64.89
C ARG A 191 18.88 -0.04 -66.17
#